data_AF-A0A7X7PNF8-F1
#
_entry.id   AF-A0A7X7PNF8-F1
#
_cell.length_a   1.000
_cell.length_b   1.000
_cell.length_c   1.000
_cell.angle_alpha   90.00
_cell.angle_beta   90.00
_cell.angle_gamma   90.00
#
_symmetry.space_group_name_H-M   'P 1'
#
loop_
_entity.id
_entity.type
_entity.pdbx_description
1 polymer ?
#
loop_
_entity_poly.entity_id
_entity_poly.type
_entity_poly.pdbx_seq_one_letter_code
_entity_poly.pdbx_strand_id
1 'polypeptide(L)'
;ALTAMGAHVNVLDRDRAMGDQAQFLDELARSADVLVVTATALLDDSLELFLEQVRSDAKTVILGPTTPMVPSVFADLGVTMLAGMVPVNGERVLAAVRQAGGTPAFAPHCRKVFWIRDSAGVE
;
A
#
# COMPACT_ATOMS: atom_id res chain seq x y z
N ALA A 1 16.00 -5.73 -3.81
CA ALA A 1 16.32 -4.30 -3.96
C ALA A 1 16.48 -3.62 -2.60
N LEU A 2 15.43 -3.55 -1.77
CA LEU A 2 15.49 -2.91 -0.44
C LEU A 2 16.56 -3.50 0.49
N THR A 3 16.65 -4.83 0.60
CA THR A 3 17.70 -5.50 1.40
C THR A 3 19.11 -5.19 0.89
N ALA A 4 19.28 -5.04 -0.42
CA ALA A 4 20.56 -4.67 -1.02
C ALA A 4 20.95 -3.20 -0.73
N MET A 5 19.97 -2.37 -0.35
CA MET A 5 20.17 -1.01 0.14
C MET A 5 20.38 -0.95 1.67
N GLY A 6 20.49 -2.10 2.34
CA GLY A 6 20.71 -2.19 3.79
C GLY A 6 19.43 -2.13 4.63
N ALA A 7 18.24 -2.14 4.02
CA ALA A 7 16.99 -2.18 4.77
C ALA A 7 16.74 -3.58 5.36
N HIS A 8 16.32 -3.63 6.63
CA HIS A 8 15.69 -4.82 7.18
C HIS A 8 14.27 -4.93 6.61
N VAL A 9 13.94 -6.06 5.99
CA VAL A 9 12.66 -6.26 5.30
C VAL A 9 11.99 -7.49 5.86
N ASN A 10 10.83 -7.31 6.47
CA ASN A 10 9.90 -8.38 6.80
C ASN A 10 8.71 -8.34 5.83
N VAL A 11 8.19 -9.50 5.47
CA VAL A 11 7.10 -9.65 4.50
C VAL A 11 6.04 -10.58 5.08
N LEU A 12 4.81 -10.08 5.15
CA LEU A 12 3.61 -10.86 5.43
C LEU A 12 2.78 -10.99 4.16
N ASP A 13 2.53 -12.21 3.70
CA ASP A 13 1.64 -12.52 2.58
C ASP A 13 0.87 -13.79 2.90
N ARG A 14 -0.44 -13.65 3.13
CA ARG A 14 -1.35 -14.74 3.52
C ARG A 14 -1.52 -15.76 2.39
N ASP A 15 -1.61 -15.31 1.14
CA ASP A 15 -1.82 -16.17 -0.02
C ASP A 15 -0.57 -16.97 -0.38
N ARG A 16 0.61 -16.40 -0.10
CA ARG A 16 1.90 -17.04 -0.33
C ARG A 16 2.46 -17.76 0.89
N ALA A 17 1.75 -17.78 2.01
CA ALA A 17 2.20 -18.32 3.29
C ALA A 17 3.60 -17.78 3.70
N MET A 18 3.78 -16.46 3.56
CA MET A 18 5.02 -15.78 3.93
C MET A 18 4.85 -14.98 5.21
N GLY A 19 5.81 -15.09 6.13
CA GLY A 19 5.83 -14.37 7.40
C GLY A 19 4.91 -14.99 8.47
N ASP A 20 5.11 -14.58 9.71
CA ASP A 20 4.21 -14.85 10.83
C ASP A 20 3.49 -13.55 11.21
N GLN A 21 2.16 -13.58 11.30
CA GLN A 21 1.39 -12.37 11.53
C GLN A 21 1.64 -11.80 12.93
N ALA A 22 1.77 -12.62 13.96
CA ALA A 22 1.98 -12.13 15.32
C ALA A 22 3.34 -11.44 15.44
N GLN A 23 4.38 -12.03 14.86
CA GLN A 23 5.71 -11.43 14.79
C GLN A 23 5.70 -10.13 13.97
N PHE A 24 5.03 -10.12 12.81
CA PHE A 24 4.95 -8.94 11.96
C PHE A 24 4.29 -7.75 12.68
N LEU A 25 3.19 -8.01 13.40
CA LEU A 25 2.51 -6.97 14.19
C LEU A 25 3.37 -6.48 15.37
N ASP A 26 4.10 -7.37 16.06
CA ASP A 26 5.03 -6.96 17.14
C ASP A 26 6.17 -6.07 16.60
N GLU A 27 6.71 -6.39 15.42
CA GLU A 27 7.72 -5.55 14.76
C GLU A 27 7.16 -4.18 14.33
N LEU A 28 5.92 -4.12 13.81
CA LEU A 28 5.25 -2.85 13.51
C LEU A 28 5.12 -1.96 14.75
N ALA A 29 4.77 -2.55 15.89
CA ALA A 29 4.58 -1.84 17.14
C ALA A 29 5.90 -1.37 17.78
N ARG A 30 7.03 -2.04 17.50
CA ARG A 30 8.30 -1.79 18.21
C ARG A 30 9.35 -1.06 17.39
N SER A 31 9.54 -1.44 16.13
CA SER A 31 10.79 -1.12 15.43
C SER A 31 10.64 -0.78 13.95
N ALA A 32 9.47 -0.99 13.34
CA ALA A 32 9.28 -0.66 11.93
C ALA A 32 9.33 0.86 11.70
N ASP A 33 10.20 1.30 10.79
CA ASP A 33 10.25 2.70 10.34
C ASP A 33 9.25 2.99 9.21
N VAL A 34 8.88 1.96 8.44
CA VAL A 34 8.00 2.07 7.27
C VAL A 34 7.09 0.85 7.17
N LEU A 35 5.77 1.09 7.07
CA LEU A 35 4.78 0.10 6.70
C LEU A 35 4.39 0.31 5.23
N VAL A 36 4.58 -0.71 4.39
CA VAL A 36 4.03 -0.75 3.03
C VAL A 36 2.93 -1.80 3.00
N VAL A 37 1.68 -1.37 2.88
CA VAL A 37 0.50 -2.23 2.86
C VAL A 37 -0.13 -2.25 1.47
N THR A 38 -0.52 -3.44 1.01
CA THR A 38 -1.27 -3.57 -0.25
C THR A 38 -2.63 -2.89 -0.14
N ALA A 39 -3.04 -2.19 -1.19
CA ALA A 39 -4.35 -1.56 -1.26
C ALA A 39 -5.51 -2.58 -1.29
N THR A 40 -5.24 -3.86 -1.53
CA THR A 40 -6.27 -4.91 -1.39
C THR A 40 -6.67 -5.17 0.05
N ALA A 41 -5.89 -4.72 1.05
CA ALA A 41 -6.28 -4.79 2.46
C ALA A 41 -7.52 -3.93 2.78
N LEU A 42 -7.87 -2.96 1.91
CA LEU A 42 -9.11 -2.20 1.96
C LEU A 42 -10.35 -3.03 1.59
N LEU A 43 -10.17 -4.16 0.90
CA LEU A 43 -11.28 -4.97 0.39
C LEU A 43 -11.74 -6.03 1.39
N ASP A 44 -10.91 -6.36 2.37
CA ASP A 44 -11.14 -7.43 3.34
C ASP A 44 -11.00 -6.97 4.80
N ASP A 45 -11.11 -5.66 5.03
CA ASP A 45 -11.06 -4.99 6.34
C ASP A 45 -9.81 -5.34 7.18
N SER A 46 -8.72 -5.74 6.51
CA SER A 46 -7.47 -6.09 7.19
C SER A 46 -6.52 -4.90 7.35
N LEU A 47 -6.82 -3.76 6.71
CA LEU A 47 -5.98 -2.56 6.81
C LEU A 47 -5.92 -2.04 8.25
N GLU A 48 -7.06 -1.97 8.92
CA GLU A 48 -7.24 -1.44 10.27
C GLU A 48 -6.32 -2.14 11.27
N LEU A 49 -6.22 -3.47 11.17
CA LEU A 49 -5.32 -4.29 11.99
C LEU A 49 -3.87 -3.80 11.94
N PHE A 50 -3.37 -3.41 10.77
CA PHE A 50 -2.00 -2.94 10.63
C PHE A 50 -1.85 -1.47 11.04
N LEU A 51 -2.85 -0.63 10.75
CA LEU A 51 -2.83 0.78 11.12
C LEU A 51 -2.93 1.00 12.63
N GLU A 52 -3.62 0.12 13.37
CA GLU A 52 -3.69 0.17 14.83
C GLU A 52 -2.38 -0.24 15.51
N GLN A 53 -1.59 -1.10 14.87
CA GLN A 53 -0.32 -1.60 15.43
C GLN A 53 0.89 -0.77 15.02
N VAL A 54 0.84 -0.10 13.87
CA VAL A 54 1.97 0.70 13.40
C VAL A 54 2.21 1.89 14.33
N ARG A 55 3.48 2.11 14.69
CA ARG A 55 3.86 3.29 15.47
C ARG A 55 3.47 4.58 14.76
N SER A 56 3.09 5.60 15.53
CA SER A 56 2.65 6.89 15.01
C SER A 56 3.73 7.68 14.27
N ASP A 57 5.00 7.38 14.51
CA ASP A 57 6.15 8.03 13.86
C ASP A 57 6.64 7.28 12.60
N ALA A 58 6.18 6.05 12.38
CA ALA A 58 6.49 5.27 11.20
C ALA A 58 5.76 5.80 9.95
N LYS A 59 6.37 5.62 8.78
CA LYS A 59 5.77 6.05 7.51
C LYS A 59 4.87 4.95 6.96
N THR A 60 3.60 5.26 6.77
CA THR A 60 2.63 4.32 6.21
C THR A 60 2.34 4.62 4.74
N VAL A 61 2.48 3.59 3.90
CA VAL A 61 2.25 3.64 2.46
C VAL A 61 1.16 2.64 2.07
N ILE A 62 0.09 3.12 1.45
CA ILE A 62 -0.90 2.25 0.79
C ILE A 62 -0.52 2.13 -0.68
N LEU A 63 -0.27 0.90 -1.14
CA LEU A 63 0.29 0.61 -2.45
C LEU A 63 -0.57 -0.37 -3.24
N GLY A 64 -0.93 -0.01 -4.48
CA GLY A 64 -1.51 -0.93 -5.43
C GLY A 64 -2.50 -0.29 -6.40
N PRO A 65 -2.94 -1.03 -7.43
CA PRO A 65 -3.99 -0.58 -8.35
C PRO A 65 -5.27 -0.12 -7.65
N THR A 66 -5.61 -0.79 -6.55
CA THR A 66 -6.81 -0.56 -5.74
C THR A 66 -6.74 0.72 -4.92
N THR A 67 -5.57 1.37 -4.78
CA THR A 67 -5.41 2.57 -3.95
C THR A 67 -6.34 3.69 -4.41
N PRO A 68 -7.33 4.12 -3.61
CA PRO A 68 -8.10 5.31 -3.90
C PRO A 68 -7.18 6.53 -3.88
N MET A 69 -6.98 7.18 -5.02
CA MET A 69 -6.12 8.38 -5.13
C MET A 69 -6.86 9.64 -4.65
N VAL A 70 -7.48 9.56 -3.47
CA VAL A 70 -8.28 10.62 -2.84
C VAL A 70 -7.74 10.83 -1.42
N PRO A 71 -6.68 11.64 -1.23
CA PRO A 71 -5.98 11.75 0.06
C PRO A 71 -6.86 12.07 1.26
N SER A 72 -7.94 12.83 1.06
CA SER A 72 -8.85 13.23 2.13
C SER A 72 -9.55 12.05 2.82
N VAL A 73 -9.72 10.90 2.16
CA VAL A 73 -10.34 9.73 2.80
C VAL A 73 -9.40 9.03 3.80
N PHE A 74 -8.12 9.36 3.77
CA PHE A 74 -7.09 8.80 4.65
C PHE A 74 -6.55 9.81 5.67
N ALA A 75 -7.17 11.00 5.78
CA ALA A 75 -6.67 12.10 6.60
C ALA A 75 -6.43 11.63 8.06
N ASP A 76 -7.40 10.92 8.62
CA ASP A 76 -7.41 10.47 10.02
C ASP A 76 -6.70 9.12 10.25
N LEU A 77 -6.20 8.49 9.19
CA LEU A 77 -5.61 7.13 9.23
C LEU A 77 -4.08 7.12 9.31
N GLY A 78 -3.44 8.26 9.55
CA GLY A 78 -1.97 8.35 9.65
C GLY A 78 -1.21 7.99 8.36
N VAL A 79 -1.90 7.85 7.22
CA VAL A 79 -1.28 7.45 5.95
C VAL A 79 -0.38 8.57 5.42
N THR A 80 0.90 8.25 5.23
CA THR A 80 1.91 9.18 4.72
C THR A 80 1.90 9.25 3.20
N MET A 81 1.72 8.13 2.51
CA MET A 81 1.79 8.07 1.05
C MET A 81 0.71 7.17 0.47
N LEU A 82 0.11 7.61 -0.64
CA LEU A 82 -0.73 6.80 -1.51
C LEU A 82 0.04 6.54 -2.80
N ALA A 83 0.17 5.26 -3.17
CA ALA A 83 0.82 4.85 -4.40
C ALA A 83 -0.15 3.97 -5.21
N GLY A 84 -0.59 4.48 -6.35
CA GLY A 84 -1.64 3.88 -7.17
C GLY A 84 -1.37 3.99 -8.66
N MET A 85 -2.43 3.84 -9.44
CA MET A 85 -2.35 3.96 -10.90
C MET A 85 -3.58 4.61 -11.50
N VAL A 86 -3.37 5.36 -12.57
CA VAL A 86 -4.44 6.05 -13.31
C VAL A 86 -4.48 5.51 -14.73
N PRO A 87 -5.65 5.07 -15.25
CA PRO A 87 -5.80 4.70 -16.66
C PRO A 87 -5.41 5.85 -17.59
N VAL A 88 -4.49 5.59 -18.52
CA VAL A 88 -4.15 6.55 -19.61
C VAL A 88 -4.80 6.15 -20.94
N ASN A 89 -5.19 4.88 -21.08
CA ASN A 89 -6.02 4.39 -22.18
C ASN A 89 -7.17 3.56 -21.61
N GLY A 90 -8.31 4.20 -21.37
CA GLY A 90 -9.48 3.57 -20.75
C GLY A 90 -10.05 2.41 -21.58
N GLU A 91 -10.04 2.50 -22.91
CA GLU A 91 -10.55 1.44 -23.78
C GLU A 91 -9.75 0.14 -23.62
N ARG A 92 -8.42 0.24 -23.62
CA ARG A 92 -7.56 -0.94 -23.44
C ARG A 92 -7.62 -1.51 -22.02
N VAL A 93 -7.72 -0.65 -21.01
CA VAL A 93 -7.94 -1.10 -19.62
C VAL A 93 -9.27 -1.86 -19.54
N LEU A 94 -10.34 -1.31 -20.08
CA LEU A 94 -11.66 -1.95 -20.07
C LEU A 94 -11.66 -3.26 -20.86
N ALA A 95 -10.99 -3.33 -22.01
CA ALA A 95 -10.85 -4.54 -22.79
C ALA A 95 -10.14 -5.65 -22.00
N ALA A 96 -9.03 -5.33 -21.32
CA ALA A 96 -8.31 -6.27 -20.47
C ALA A 96 -9.19 -6.78 -19.31
N VAL A 97 -9.88 -5.87 -18.60
CA VAL A 97 -10.79 -6.25 -17.49
C VAL A 97 -11.93 -7.14 -17.97
N ARG A 98 -12.55 -6.82 -19.12
CA ARG A 98 -13.62 -7.63 -19.74
C ARG A 98 -13.18 -9.05 -20.11
N GLN A 99 -11.89 -9.25 -20.33
CA GLN A 99 -11.29 -10.56 -20.61
C GLN A 99 -10.77 -11.24 -19.34
N ALA A 100 -11.20 -10.79 -18.15
CA ALA A 100 -10.70 -11.24 -16.85
C ALA A 100 -9.17 -11.09 -16.68
N GLY A 101 -8.57 -10.14 -17.40
CA GLY A 101 -7.17 -9.80 -17.27
C GLY A 101 -6.91 -9.05 -15.96
N GLY A 102 -6.01 -9.59 -15.14
CA GLY A 102 -5.57 -8.92 -13.91
C GLY A 102 -4.64 -7.72 -14.17
N THR A 103 -4.09 -7.16 -13.10
CA THR A 103 -3.16 -6.01 -13.15
C THR A 103 -2.05 -6.11 -14.21
N PRO A 104 -1.38 -7.26 -14.42
CA PRO A 104 -0.37 -7.36 -15.47
C PRO A 104 -0.89 -7.04 -16.88
N ALA A 105 -2.17 -7.33 -17.18
CA ALA A 105 -2.77 -7.11 -18.48
C ALA A 105 -3.12 -5.64 -18.73
N PHE A 106 -3.60 -4.91 -17.73
CA PHE A 106 -4.00 -3.50 -17.89
C PHE A 106 -2.93 -2.49 -17.45
N ALA A 107 -1.91 -2.89 -16.67
CA ALA A 107 -0.87 -1.98 -16.18
C ALA A 107 -0.12 -1.19 -17.28
N PRO A 108 0.21 -1.77 -18.46
CA PRO A 108 0.82 -1.01 -19.55
C PRO A 108 -0.05 0.12 -20.11
N HIS A 109 -1.34 0.14 -19.79
CA HIS A 109 -2.32 1.14 -20.21
C HIS A 109 -2.69 2.12 -19.10
N CYS A 110 -1.90 2.11 -18.03
CA CYS A 110 -2.01 2.99 -16.88
C CYS A 110 -0.68 3.71 -16.62
N ARG A 111 -0.75 4.80 -15.86
CA ARG A 111 0.41 5.50 -15.32
C ARG A 111 0.45 5.30 -13.81
N LYS A 112 1.60 4.88 -13.28
CA LYS A 112 1.85 4.87 -11.83
C LYS A 112 1.86 6.31 -11.33
N VAL A 113 1.13 6.57 -10.25
CA VAL A 113 1.04 7.88 -9.61
C VAL A 113 1.22 7.71 -8.11
N PHE A 114 1.64 8.77 -7.44
CA PHE A 114 1.69 8.80 -6.00
C PHE A 114 1.30 10.17 -5.46
N TRP A 115 0.89 10.19 -4.20
CA TRP A 115 0.67 11.39 -3.40
C TRP A 115 1.36 11.20 -2.06
N ILE A 116 1.97 12.26 -1.53
CA ILE A 116 2.63 12.28 -0.23
C ILE A 116 1.97 13.36 0.60
N ARG A 117 1.68 13.05 1.87
CA ARG A 117 1.21 14.03 2.85
C ARG A 117 2.30 15.07 3.10
N ASP A 118 1.98 16.35 2.91
CA ASP A 118 2.91 17.43 3.22
C ASP A 118 3.28 17.42 4.72
N SER A 119 4.57 17.60 5.01
CA SER A 119 5.12 17.61 6.38
C SER A 119 4.80 18.89 7.17
N ALA A 120 3.92 19.76 6.69
CA ALA A 120 3.65 21.04 7.33
C ALA A 120 2.58 20.90 8.42
N GLY A 121 3.01 20.88 9.69
CA GLY A 121 2.13 21.17 10.84
C GLY A 121 2.08 20.16 11.97
N VAL A 122 3.22 19.74 12.51
CA VAL A 122 3.30 19.31 13.91
C VAL A 122 4.35 20.20 14.59
N GLU A 123 3.89 21.37 15.06
CA GLU A 123 4.50 22.06 16.21
C GLU A 123 3.90 21.47 17.50
#